data_AF-A0A522QMK5-F1
#
_entry.id   AF-A0A522QMK5-F1
#
_cell.length_a   1.000
_cell.length_b   1.000
_cell.length_c   1.000
_cell.angle_alpha   90.00
_cell.angle_beta   90.00
_cell.angle_gamma   90.00
#
_symmetry.space_group_name_H-M   'P 1'
#
loop_
_entity.id
_entity.type
_entity.pdbx_description
1 polymer ?
#
loop_
_entity_poly.entity_id
_entity_poly.type
_entity_poly.pdbx_seq_one_letter_code
_entity_poly.pdbx_strand_id
1 'polypeptide(L)'
;MRISIVTTRMGDGGTTTLADGTRLAKDAPRIEALGQIDELNSVIGLLRTEPMDPGLDTLLARIQNDLFDLGAELSIPEHPAFAAAHVRSLDENLEQYKAGLAPLREFILPGGSRGAALAHLARTVCRRAERALVALGAQATVTAAARQYLNRLSDLCFVLARVLNHRANHADVLWDRALSPRVARPPREEGGTRERGNDGSEDPRHPH
;
A
#
# COMPACT_ATOMS: atom_id res chain seq x y z
N MET A 1 -21.77 -8.61 16.84
CA MET A 1 -23.12 -8.08 16.53
C MET A 1 -23.59 -8.77 15.25
N ARG A 2 -24.77 -9.41 15.23
CA ARG A 2 -25.29 -10.12 14.04
C ARG A 2 -26.19 -9.16 13.27
N ILE A 3 -25.83 -8.79 12.04
CA ILE A 3 -26.66 -7.89 11.22
C ILE A 3 -27.80 -8.71 10.63
N SER A 4 -29.02 -8.48 11.11
CA SER A 4 -30.25 -9.13 10.63
C SER A 4 -31.02 -8.29 9.60
N ILE A 5 -30.72 -7.00 9.48
CA ILE A 5 -31.33 -6.07 8.52
C ILE A 5 -30.20 -5.26 7.86
N VAL A 6 -30.03 -5.43 6.55
CA VAL A 6 -28.94 -4.79 5.78
C VAL A 6 -29.28 -3.33 5.40
N THR A 7 -30.56 -3.00 5.27
CA THR A 7 -30.98 -1.69 4.74
C THR A 7 -31.76 -0.89 5.77
N THR A 8 -31.13 0.15 6.33
CA THR A 8 -31.76 1.04 7.32
C THR A 8 -32.22 2.38 6.75
N ARG A 9 -31.77 2.76 5.54
CA ARG A 9 -31.96 4.09 4.89
C ARG A 9 -31.48 5.31 5.70
N MET A 10 -30.90 5.08 6.88
CA MET A 10 -30.40 6.14 7.76
C MET A 10 -29.24 6.95 7.14
N GLY A 11 -28.60 6.41 6.10
CA GLY A 11 -27.47 7.04 5.42
C GLY A 11 -27.82 7.88 4.19
N ASP A 12 -29.10 8.01 3.82
CA ASP A 12 -29.50 8.64 2.55
C ASP A 12 -29.19 10.15 2.50
N GLY A 13 -29.15 10.81 3.66
CA GLY A 13 -28.75 12.21 3.80
C GLY A 13 -27.24 12.49 3.71
N GLY A 14 -26.43 11.55 3.23
CA GLY A 14 -24.99 11.74 3.02
C GLY A 14 -24.10 11.53 4.26
N THR A 15 -24.68 11.10 5.38
CA THR A 15 -23.97 10.83 6.64
C THR A 15 -24.02 9.34 7.00
N THR A 16 -23.13 8.87 7.85
CA THR A 16 -23.14 7.50 8.41
C THR A 16 -22.79 7.53 9.90
N THR A 17 -23.09 6.43 10.61
CA THR A 17 -22.82 6.29 12.04
C THR A 17 -21.74 5.22 12.23
N LEU A 18 -20.67 5.57 12.94
CA LEU A 18 -19.62 4.66 13.37
C LEU A 18 -20.13 3.72 14.47
N ALA A 19 -19.36 2.68 14.79
CA ALA A 19 -19.74 1.69 15.79
C ALA A 19 -19.75 2.25 17.24
N ASP A 20 -19.02 3.33 17.50
CA ASP A 20 -19.06 4.11 18.75
C ASP A 20 -20.32 5.02 18.88
N GLY A 21 -21.15 5.10 17.83
CA GLY A 21 -22.33 5.97 17.77
C GLY A 21 -22.07 7.36 17.16
N THR A 22 -20.82 7.70 16.85
CA THR A 22 -20.45 8.98 16.24
C THR A 22 -21.00 9.09 14.83
N ARG A 23 -21.62 10.23 14.49
CA ARG A 23 -22.19 10.48 13.15
C ARG A 23 -21.26 11.38 12.33
N LEU A 24 -20.89 10.93 11.14
CA LEU A 24 -19.95 11.61 10.23
C LEU A 24 -20.56 11.75 8.83
N ALA A 25 -20.07 12.73 8.06
CA ALA A 25 -20.32 12.76 6.62
C ALA A 25 -19.64 11.54 5.94
N LYS A 26 -20.24 11.01 4.87
CA LYS A 26 -19.73 9.82 4.17
C LYS A 26 -18.40 10.06 3.46
N ASP A 27 -18.03 11.32 3.22
CA ASP A 27 -16.76 11.74 2.65
C ASP A 27 -15.72 12.13 3.71
N ALA A 28 -16.02 11.96 5.00
CA ALA A 28 -15.07 12.25 6.06
C ALA A 28 -13.83 11.33 5.94
N PRO A 29 -12.60 11.81 6.22
CA PRO A 29 -11.36 11.03 6.05
C PRO A 29 -11.36 9.65 6.74
N ARG A 30 -12.07 9.52 7.86
CA ARG A 30 -12.23 8.25 8.57
C ARG A 30 -13.10 7.25 7.80
N ILE A 31 -14.19 7.73 7.19
CA ILE A 31 -15.07 6.90 6.36
C ILE A 31 -14.36 6.51 5.06
N GLU A 32 -13.59 7.42 4.46
CA GLU A 32 -12.75 7.12 3.31
C GLU A 32 -11.74 6.00 3.65
N ALA A 33 -11.01 6.12 4.76
CA ALA A 33 -10.06 5.08 5.17
C ALA A 33 -10.75 3.72 5.40
N LEU A 34 -11.93 3.70 6.05
CA LEU A 34 -12.74 2.50 6.22
C LEU A 34 -13.13 1.87 4.88
N GLY A 35 -13.63 2.68 3.94
CA GLY A 35 -14.03 2.22 2.61
C GLY A 35 -12.84 1.66 1.82
N GLN A 36 -11.67 2.29 1.91
CA GLN A 36 -10.46 1.80 1.24
C GLN A 36 -9.98 0.44 1.80
N ILE A 37 -10.10 0.23 3.11
CA ILE A 37 -9.76 -1.05 3.75
C ILE A 37 -10.77 -2.14 3.37
N ASP A 38 -12.05 -1.82 3.32
CA ASP A 38 -13.10 -2.74 2.88
C ASP A 38 -12.95 -3.13 1.40
N GLU A 39 -12.59 -2.16 0.54
CA GLU A 39 -12.29 -2.42 -0.86
C GLU A 39 -11.06 -3.33 -1.03
N LEU A 40 -9.99 -3.09 -0.25
CA LEU A 40 -8.85 -4.01 -0.21
C LEU A 40 -9.28 -5.42 0.20
N ASN A 41 -10.08 -5.52 1.26
CA ASN A 41 -10.55 -6.80 1.77
C ASN A 41 -11.38 -7.57 0.72
N SER A 42 -12.22 -6.84 -0.02
CA SER A 42 -13.01 -7.38 -1.13
C SER A 42 -12.13 -7.85 -2.30
N VAL A 43 -11.08 -7.11 -2.66
CA VAL A 43 -10.12 -7.52 -3.69
C VAL A 43 -9.33 -8.76 -3.26
N ILE A 44 -8.96 -8.88 -1.98
CA ILE A 44 -8.36 -10.10 -1.45
C ILE A 44 -9.34 -11.26 -1.53
N GLY A 45 -10.62 -11.03 -1.21
CA GLY A 45 -11.68 -12.02 -1.38
C GLY A 45 -11.80 -12.52 -2.83
N LEU A 46 -11.68 -11.61 -3.81
CA LEU A 46 -11.64 -11.98 -5.23
C LEU A 46 -10.39 -12.81 -5.57
N LEU A 47 -9.21 -12.41 -5.08
CA LEU A 47 -7.97 -13.16 -5.29
C LEU A 47 -8.08 -14.60 -4.77
N ARG A 48 -8.73 -14.80 -3.62
CA ARG A 48 -8.97 -16.13 -3.02
C ARG A 48 -9.83 -17.06 -3.88
N THR A 49 -10.52 -16.56 -4.89
CA THR A 49 -11.29 -17.41 -5.83
C THR A 49 -10.42 -18.05 -6.92
N GLU A 50 -9.16 -17.65 -7.03
CA GLU A 50 -8.22 -18.18 -8.01
C GLU A 50 -7.58 -19.50 -7.55
N PRO A 51 -7.10 -20.36 -8.46
CA PRO A 51 -6.38 -21.58 -8.10
C PRO A 51 -5.12 -21.28 -7.27
N MET A 52 -5.06 -21.78 -6.04
CA MET A 52 -3.91 -21.70 -5.15
C MET A 52 -3.84 -22.87 -4.17
N ASP A 53 -2.70 -23.05 -3.51
CA ASP A 53 -2.54 -24.07 -2.47
C ASP A 53 -3.25 -23.67 -1.15
N PRO A 54 -3.60 -24.64 -0.29
CA PRO A 54 -4.31 -24.37 0.96
C PRO A 54 -3.56 -23.44 1.93
N GLY A 55 -2.22 -23.45 1.89
CA GLY A 55 -1.41 -22.59 2.75
C GLY A 55 -1.57 -21.12 2.39
N LEU A 56 -1.59 -20.81 1.09
CA LEU A 56 -1.80 -19.45 0.61
C LEU A 56 -3.24 -18.96 0.85
N ASP A 57 -4.26 -19.81 0.61
CA ASP A 57 -5.65 -19.42 0.90
C ASP A 57 -5.86 -19.15 2.40
N THR A 58 -5.26 -19.98 3.26
CA THR A 58 -5.31 -19.79 4.71
C THR A 58 -4.68 -18.46 5.14
N LEU A 59 -3.54 -18.09 4.53
CA LEU A 59 -2.91 -16.80 4.77
C LEU A 59 -3.82 -15.65 4.34
N LEU A 60 -4.38 -15.69 3.13
CA LEU A 60 -5.27 -14.65 2.64
C LEU A 60 -6.55 -14.54 3.50
N ALA A 61 -7.09 -15.66 3.98
CA ALA A 61 -8.21 -15.69 4.92
C ALA A 61 -7.88 -14.97 6.23
N ARG A 62 -6.67 -15.18 6.78
CA ARG A 62 -6.20 -14.45 7.97
C ARG A 62 -6.09 -12.95 7.70
N ILE A 63 -5.51 -12.58 6.56
CA ILE A 63 -5.43 -11.16 6.16
C ILE A 63 -6.81 -10.52 6.03
N GLN A 64 -7.84 -11.23 5.53
CA GLN A 64 -9.20 -10.69 5.50
C GLN A 64 -9.79 -10.43 6.90
N ASN A 65 -9.44 -11.27 7.89
CA ASN A 65 -9.84 -11.05 9.28
C ASN A 65 -9.07 -9.89 9.90
N ASP A 66 -7.76 -9.83 9.69
CA ASP A 66 -6.93 -8.70 10.09
C ASP A 66 -7.50 -7.38 9.53
N LEU A 67 -7.81 -7.31 8.23
CA LEU A 67 -8.39 -6.10 7.64
C LEU A 67 -9.77 -5.74 8.22
N PHE A 68 -10.57 -6.73 8.61
CA PHE A 68 -11.83 -6.51 9.30
C PHE A 68 -11.60 -5.90 10.70
N ASP A 69 -10.66 -6.44 11.46
CA ASP A 69 -10.25 -5.91 12.76
C ASP A 69 -9.68 -4.49 12.65
N LEU A 70 -8.96 -4.19 11.56
CA LEU A 70 -8.44 -2.85 11.29
C LEU A 70 -9.60 -1.87 11.03
N GLY A 71 -10.61 -2.31 10.28
CA GLY A 71 -11.84 -1.55 10.10
C GLY A 71 -12.59 -1.31 11.41
N ALA A 72 -12.60 -2.29 12.31
CA ALA A 72 -13.19 -2.14 13.64
C ALA A 72 -12.45 -1.10 14.49
N GLU A 73 -11.11 -1.13 14.52
CA GLU A 73 -10.29 -0.12 15.22
C GLU A 73 -10.57 1.30 14.68
N LEU A 74 -10.69 1.46 13.37
CA LEU A 74 -11.01 2.78 12.79
C LEU A 74 -12.44 3.22 13.10
N SER A 75 -13.36 2.29 13.35
CA SER A 75 -14.74 2.55 13.72
C SER A 75 -14.94 2.80 15.22
N ILE A 76 -14.03 2.31 16.07
CA ILE A 76 -14.03 2.46 17.53
C ILE A 76 -12.62 2.86 17.99
N PRO A 77 -12.27 4.15 17.96
CA PRO A 77 -10.91 4.62 18.20
C PRO A 77 -10.33 4.23 19.57
N GLU A 78 -11.17 3.99 20.57
CA GLU A 78 -10.76 3.59 21.93
C GLU A 78 -10.38 2.10 22.05
N HIS A 79 -10.61 1.30 21.01
CA HIS A 79 -10.38 -0.14 21.02
C HIS A 79 -9.36 -0.57 19.95
N PRO A 80 -8.04 -0.33 20.19
CA PRO A 80 -7.02 -0.72 19.23
C PRO A 80 -6.99 -2.25 19.08
N ALA A 81 -7.29 -2.73 17.88
CA ALA A 81 -7.27 -4.15 17.53
C ALA A 81 -5.89 -4.57 17.00
N PHE A 82 -5.12 -3.63 16.44
CA PHE A 82 -3.83 -3.92 15.83
C PHE A 82 -2.66 -3.79 16.80
N ALA A 83 -2.05 -4.94 17.08
CA ALA A 83 -0.78 -5.04 17.79
C ALA A 83 0.42 -5.30 16.86
N ALA A 84 1.62 -5.09 17.39
CA ALA A 84 2.89 -5.44 16.73
C ALA A 84 2.97 -6.92 16.31
N ALA A 85 2.16 -7.80 16.91
CA ALA A 85 2.06 -9.21 16.52
C ALA A 85 1.55 -9.40 15.08
N HIS A 86 0.57 -8.61 14.63
CA HIS A 86 0.07 -8.69 13.25
C HIS A 86 1.15 -8.32 12.25
N VAL A 87 1.90 -7.26 12.53
CA VAL A 87 3.02 -6.80 11.68
C VAL A 87 4.11 -7.86 11.61
N ARG A 88 4.51 -8.44 12.75
CA ARG A 88 5.50 -9.54 12.78
C ARG A 88 5.05 -10.74 11.97
N SER A 89 3.76 -11.10 12.04
CA SER A 89 3.23 -12.21 11.24
C SER A 89 3.36 -11.94 9.74
N LEU A 90 3.14 -10.69 9.28
CA LEU A 90 3.38 -10.34 7.89
C LEU A 90 4.85 -10.43 7.50
N ASP A 91 5.76 -9.96 8.36
CA ASP A 91 7.21 -10.05 8.10
C ASP A 91 7.67 -11.51 7.97
N GLU A 92 7.19 -12.41 8.84
CA GLU A 92 7.46 -13.85 8.78
C GLU A 92 6.93 -14.47 7.48
N ASN A 93 5.70 -14.16 7.08
CA ASN A 93 5.13 -14.63 5.82
C ASN A 93 5.89 -14.08 4.61
N LEU A 94 6.30 -12.81 4.65
CA LEU A 94 7.05 -12.18 3.58
C LEU A 94 8.37 -12.93 3.35
N GLU A 95 9.13 -13.21 4.41
CA GLU A 95 10.37 -13.97 4.30
C GLU A 95 10.14 -15.42 3.84
N GLN A 96 9.09 -16.08 4.34
CA GLN A 96 8.72 -17.44 3.90
C GLN A 96 8.45 -17.51 2.39
N TYR A 97 7.58 -16.63 1.86
CA TYR A 97 7.18 -16.68 0.46
C TYR A 97 8.25 -16.13 -0.49
N LYS A 98 9.10 -15.22 0.00
CA LYS A 98 10.25 -14.69 -0.74
C LYS A 98 11.36 -15.72 -0.92
N ALA A 99 11.57 -16.60 0.06
CA ALA A 99 12.64 -17.63 0.01
C ALA A 99 12.51 -18.59 -1.18
N GLY A 100 11.30 -18.83 -1.67
CA GLY A 100 11.04 -19.68 -2.84
C GLY A 100 11.20 -18.99 -4.20
N LEU A 101 11.54 -17.70 -4.23
CA LEU A 101 11.59 -16.92 -5.47
C LEU A 101 13.03 -16.66 -5.93
N ALA A 102 13.23 -16.68 -7.24
CA ALA A 102 14.48 -16.19 -7.82
C ALA A 102 14.65 -14.68 -7.52
N PRO A 103 15.89 -14.19 -7.31
CA PRO A 103 16.16 -12.77 -7.12
C PRO A 103 15.63 -11.94 -8.28
N LEU A 104 14.99 -10.81 -7.96
CA LEU A 104 14.46 -9.90 -8.97
C LEU A 104 15.61 -9.08 -9.57
N ARG A 105 15.87 -9.25 -10.88
CA ARG A 105 16.95 -8.55 -11.59
C ARG A 105 16.49 -7.32 -12.36
N GLU A 106 15.21 -7.27 -12.72
CA GLU A 106 14.60 -6.21 -13.50
C GLU A 106 13.23 -5.81 -12.94
N PHE A 107 12.73 -4.64 -13.35
CA PHE A 107 11.37 -4.23 -13.00
C PHE A 107 10.35 -5.16 -13.63
N ILE A 108 9.29 -5.47 -12.89
CA ILE A 108 8.17 -6.27 -13.38
C ILE A 108 6.94 -5.39 -13.60
N LEU A 109 6.23 -5.65 -14.68
CA LEU A 109 4.91 -5.11 -14.96
C LEU A 109 3.87 -5.93 -14.18
N PRO A 110 2.82 -5.26 -13.66
CA PRO A 110 1.78 -5.96 -12.92
C PRO A 110 0.95 -6.85 -13.84
N GLY A 111 1.15 -8.16 -13.77
CA GLY A 111 0.43 -9.12 -14.61
C GLY A 111 1.01 -10.53 -14.54
N GLY A 112 0.75 -11.30 -15.60
CA GLY A 112 1.11 -12.71 -15.71
C GLY A 112 -0.14 -13.57 -15.63
N SER A 113 -0.16 -14.53 -14.69
CA SER A 113 -1.38 -15.28 -14.42
C SER A 113 -2.49 -14.38 -13.87
N ARG A 114 -3.76 -14.80 -13.99
CA ARG A 114 -4.90 -14.04 -13.46
C ARG A 114 -4.78 -13.80 -11.95
N GLY A 115 -4.37 -14.82 -11.19
CA GLY A 115 -4.06 -14.68 -9.77
C GLY A 115 -2.94 -13.67 -9.48
N ALA A 116 -1.86 -13.68 -10.26
CA ALA A 116 -0.79 -12.69 -10.09
C ALA A 116 -1.25 -11.26 -10.39
N ALA A 117 -2.04 -11.07 -11.46
CA ALA A 117 -2.62 -9.78 -11.79
C ALA A 117 -3.55 -9.27 -10.68
N LEU A 118 -4.38 -10.14 -10.09
CA LEU A 118 -5.24 -9.81 -8.96
C LEU A 118 -4.44 -9.49 -7.69
N ALA A 119 -3.34 -10.20 -7.42
CA ALA A 119 -2.44 -9.87 -6.31
C ALA A 119 -1.75 -8.50 -6.51
N HIS A 120 -1.41 -8.13 -7.75
CA HIS A 120 -0.95 -6.79 -8.06
C HIS A 120 -2.05 -5.72 -7.92
N LEU A 121 -3.31 -6.04 -8.26
CA LEU A 121 -4.44 -5.16 -7.99
C LEU A 121 -4.58 -4.93 -6.48
N ALA A 122 -4.61 -6.01 -5.69
CA ALA A 122 -4.66 -5.96 -4.23
C ALA A 122 -3.54 -5.09 -3.66
N ARG A 123 -2.30 -5.24 -4.15
CA ARG A 123 -1.17 -4.38 -3.77
C ARG A 123 -1.45 -2.90 -4.01
N THR A 124 -2.00 -2.52 -5.16
CA THR A 124 -2.26 -1.11 -5.47
C THR A 124 -3.41 -0.52 -4.64
N VAL A 125 -4.45 -1.31 -4.38
CA VAL A 125 -5.56 -0.93 -3.49
C VAL A 125 -5.06 -0.82 -2.05
N CYS A 126 -4.17 -1.72 -1.61
CA CYS A 126 -3.54 -1.66 -0.29
C CYS A 126 -2.76 -0.37 -0.09
N ARG A 127 -1.96 0.05 -1.09
CA ARG A 127 -1.26 1.34 -1.05
C ARG A 127 -2.21 2.53 -1.06
N ARG A 128 -3.40 2.41 -1.64
CA ARG A 128 -4.42 3.47 -1.59
C ARG A 128 -5.05 3.56 -0.20
N ALA A 129 -5.37 2.43 0.41
CA ALA A 129 -5.79 2.35 1.82
C ALA A 129 -4.72 2.94 2.75
N GLU A 130 -3.44 2.62 2.53
CA GLU A 130 -2.32 3.20 3.29
C GLU A 130 -2.30 4.73 3.21
N ARG A 131 -2.48 5.32 2.02
CA ARG A 131 -2.54 6.78 1.85
C ARG A 131 -3.73 7.40 2.57
N ALA A 132 -4.91 6.79 2.48
CA ALA A 132 -6.10 7.25 3.20
C ALA A 132 -5.89 7.19 4.72
N LEU A 133 -5.25 6.14 5.22
CA LEU A 133 -4.90 5.98 6.62
C LEU A 133 -3.88 7.02 7.10
N VAL A 134 -2.87 7.33 6.27
CA VAL A 134 -1.89 8.41 6.54
C VAL A 134 -2.58 9.78 6.58
N ALA A 135 -3.49 10.05 5.64
CA ALA A 135 -4.26 11.29 5.62
C ALA A 135 -5.16 11.44 6.86
N LEU A 136 -5.84 10.36 7.28
CA LEU A 136 -6.57 10.32 8.54
C LEU A 136 -5.66 10.59 9.74
N GLY A 137 -4.46 10.02 9.75
CA GLY A 137 -3.45 10.21 10.80
C GLY A 137 -2.98 11.66 11.00
N ALA A 138 -3.23 12.55 10.02
CA ALA A 138 -2.96 13.98 10.16
C ALA A 138 -4.05 14.72 10.98
N GLN A 139 -5.22 14.10 11.18
CA GLN A 139 -6.40 14.72 11.80
C GLN A 139 -6.90 13.94 13.02
N ALA A 140 -6.52 12.67 13.16
CA ALA A 140 -6.94 11.82 14.25
C ALA A 140 -5.86 10.80 14.62
N THR A 141 -5.94 10.26 15.84
CA THR A 141 -5.05 9.20 16.29
C THR A 141 -5.29 7.93 15.48
N VAL A 142 -4.20 7.39 14.92
CA VAL A 142 -4.13 6.10 14.24
C VAL A 142 -2.91 5.36 14.77
N THR A 143 -3.06 4.07 15.08
CA THR A 143 -1.95 3.29 15.63
C THR A 143 -0.80 3.16 14.62
N ALA A 144 0.43 3.10 15.14
CA ALA A 144 1.59 2.83 14.28
C ALA A 144 1.50 1.43 13.64
N ALA A 145 0.95 0.46 14.38
CA ALA A 145 0.75 -0.90 13.91
C ALA A 145 -0.16 -0.98 12.68
N ALA A 146 -1.27 -0.24 12.65
CA ALA A 146 -2.16 -0.15 11.48
C ALA A 146 -1.43 0.31 10.21
N ARG A 147 -0.65 1.40 10.31
CA ARG A 147 0.14 1.93 9.19
C ARG A 147 1.23 0.96 8.73
N GLN A 148 1.96 0.38 9.68
CA GLN A 148 2.99 -0.62 9.39
C GLN A 148 2.40 -1.87 8.74
N TYR A 149 1.23 -2.31 9.18
CA TYR A 149 0.58 -3.48 8.63
C TYR A 149 0.22 -3.29 7.15
N LEU A 150 -0.47 -2.19 6.78
CA LEU A 150 -0.80 -1.93 5.36
C LEU A 150 0.45 -1.77 4.49
N ASN A 151 1.49 -1.14 5.03
CA ASN A 151 2.77 -1.00 4.34
C ASN A 151 3.36 -2.39 3.98
N ARG A 152 3.48 -3.28 4.98
CA ARG A 152 4.01 -4.65 4.84
C ARG A 152 3.11 -5.53 4.00
N LEU A 153 1.80 -5.38 4.13
CA LEU A 153 0.82 -6.11 3.33
C LEU A 153 0.98 -5.78 1.84
N SER A 154 1.27 -4.53 1.50
CA SER A 154 1.52 -4.16 0.10
C SER A 154 2.77 -4.85 -0.48
N ASP A 155 3.83 -5.02 0.33
CA ASP A 155 5.02 -5.77 -0.06
C ASP A 155 4.74 -7.26 -0.16
N LEU A 156 3.98 -7.83 0.78
CA LEU A 156 3.54 -9.22 0.72
C LEU A 156 2.69 -9.47 -0.53
N CYS A 157 1.73 -8.61 -0.88
CA CYS A 157 0.96 -8.76 -2.12
C CYS A 157 1.85 -8.75 -3.37
N PHE A 158 2.95 -7.98 -3.37
CA PHE A 158 3.94 -8.03 -4.46
C PHE A 158 4.65 -9.38 -4.53
N VAL A 159 5.11 -9.92 -3.39
CA VAL A 159 5.74 -11.24 -3.31
C VAL A 159 4.76 -12.34 -3.74
N LEU A 160 3.51 -12.28 -3.26
CA LEU A 160 2.47 -13.25 -3.61
C LEU A 160 2.13 -13.24 -5.10
N ALA A 161 2.14 -12.08 -5.76
CA ALA A 161 1.97 -12.01 -7.21
C ALA A 161 3.03 -12.84 -7.95
N ARG A 162 4.29 -12.74 -7.53
CA ARG A 162 5.41 -13.53 -8.10
C ARG A 162 5.28 -15.02 -7.77
N VAL A 163 4.88 -15.36 -6.55
CA VAL A 163 4.60 -16.75 -6.14
C VAL A 163 3.49 -17.37 -6.99
N LEU A 164 2.42 -16.62 -7.24
CA LEU A 164 1.30 -17.08 -8.06
C LEU A 164 1.68 -17.24 -9.54
N ASN A 165 2.52 -16.36 -10.08
CA ASN A 165 3.13 -16.56 -11.39
C ASN A 165 3.95 -17.86 -11.42
N HIS A 166 4.88 -18.01 -10.48
CA HIS A 166 5.75 -19.18 -10.41
C HIS A 166 4.96 -20.51 -10.31
N ARG A 167 3.94 -20.56 -9.45
CA ARG A 167 3.09 -21.74 -9.27
C ARG A 167 2.18 -22.03 -10.47
N ALA A 168 1.78 -21.00 -11.20
CA ALA A 168 1.06 -21.15 -12.46
C ALA A 168 1.98 -21.47 -13.65
N ASN A 169 3.27 -21.74 -13.41
CA ASN A 169 4.30 -21.94 -14.43
C ASN A 169 4.34 -20.76 -15.44
N HIS A 170 4.12 -19.55 -14.94
CA HIS A 170 4.16 -18.30 -15.69
C HIS A 170 5.36 -17.46 -15.23
N ALA A 171 6.10 -16.88 -16.17
CA ALA A 171 7.18 -15.96 -15.83
C ALA A 171 6.62 -14.60 -15.35
N ASP A 172 7.34 -13.91 -14.47
CA ASP A 172 7.01 -12.51 -14.20
C ASP A 172 7.10 -11.69 -15.50
N VAL A 173 6.16 -10.77 -15.71
CA VAL A 173 6.16 -9.91 -16.90
C VAL A 173 7.23 -8.86 -16.73
N LEU A 174 8.34 -8.97 -17.44
CA LEU A 174 9.44 -8.01 -17.33
C LEU A 174 9.10 -6.70 -18.07
N TRP A 175 9.55 -5.58 -17.52
CA TRP A 175 9.49 -4.30 -18.22
C TRP A 175 10.54 -4.23 -19.34
N ASP A 176 10.09 -4.32 -20.58
CA ASP A 176 10.97 -4.22 -21.75
C ASP A 176 11.13 -2.76 -22.22
N ARG A 177 12.34 -2.22 -22.04
CA ARG A 177 12.71 -0.87 -22.49
C ARG A 177 12.65 -0.70 -24.00
N ALA A 178 12.82 -1.78 -24.77
CA ALA A 178 12.78 -1.73 -26.24
C ALA A 178 11.36 -1.42 -26.76
N LEU A 179 10.32 -1.72 -25.97
CA LEU A 179 8.93 -1.38 -26.29
C LEU A 179 8.58 0.08 -25.99
N SER A 180 9.43 0.81 -25.26
CA SER A 180 9.21 2.22 -24.94
C SER A 180 9.79 3.12 -26.05
N PRO A 181 9.06 4.15 -26.53
CA PRO A 181 9.61 5.13 -27.45
C PRO A 181 10.86 5.78 -26.86
N ARG A 182 11.96 5.82 -27.64
CA ARG A 182 13.18 6.49 -27.19
C ARG A 182 12.94 8.00 -27.19
N VAL A 183 12.87 8.60 -26.01
CA VAL A 183 12.93 10.06 -25.88
C VAL A 183 14.39 10.47 -26.11
N ALA A 184 14.64 11.26 -27.15
CA ALA A 184 15.96 11.83 -27.39
C ALA A 184 16.36 12.66 -26.17
N ARG A 185 17.51 12.35 -25.59
CA ARG A 185 18.03 13.12 -24.45
C ARG A 185 18.44 14.50 -24.99
N PRO A 186 18.01 15.62 -24.37
CA PRO A 186 18.48 16.93 -24.80
C PRO A 186 20.01 16.99 -24.69
N PRO A 187 20.69 17.69 -25.62
CA PRO A 187 22.14 17.86 -25.55
C PRO A 187 22.52 18.48 -24.21
N ARG A 188 23.60 18.00 -23.61
CA ARG A 188 24.14 18.59 -22.39
C ARG A 188 24.62 19.99 -22.75
N GLU A 189 24.08 21.03 -22.10
CA GLU A 189 24.70 22.35 -22.13
C GLU A 189 26.10 22.22 -21.52
N GLU A 190 27.12 22.36 -22.35
CA GLU A 190 28.50 22.49 -21.89
C GLU A 190 28.59 23.80 -21.10
N GLY A 191 28.95 23.66 -19.82
CA GLY A 191 28.89 24.71 -18.83
C GLY A 191 29.56 26.00 -19.28
N GLY A 192 28.85 27.10 -19.04
CA GLY A 192 29.34 28.46 -19.18
C GLY A 192 30.71 28.65 -18.52
N THR A 193 31.57 29.32 -19.26
CA THR A 193 32.90 29.80 -18.92
C THR A 193 32.92 30.34 -17.47
N ARG A 194 33.70 29.72 -16.58
CA ARG A 194 34.04 30.31 -15.29
C ARG A 194 34.90 31.55 -15.55
N GLU A 195 34.33 32.73 -15.39
CA GLU A 195 35.10 33.97 -15.19
C GLU A 195 35.97 33.79 -13.95
N ARG A 196 37.29 33.81 -14.14
CA ARG A 196 38.25 33.93 -13.04
C ARG A 196 38.23 35.39 -12.61
N GLY A 197 37.56 35.68 -11.49
CA GLY A 197 37.78 36.90 -10.74
C GLY A 197 39.24 36.96 -10.31
N ASN A 198 40.02 37.80 -10.98
CA ASN A 198 41.32 38.26 -10.53
C ASN A 198 41.05 39.41 -9.56
N ASP A 199 41.09 39.14 -8.26
CA ASP A 199 41.14 40.18 -7.24
C ASP A 199 42.43 39.99 -6.44
N GLY A 200 43.40 40.84 -6.76
CA GLY A 200 44.68 40.93 -6.10
C GLY A 200 44.91 42.38 -5.69
N SER A 201 45.49 42.55 -4.51
CA SER A 201 46.04 43.78 -3.89
C SER A 201 45.01 44.85 -3.48
N GLU A 202 45.08 45.52 -2.33
CA GLU A 202 46.04 45.61 -1.22
C GLU A 202 45.39 46.40 -0.05
N ASP A 203 45.93 46.19 1.15
CA ASP A 203 45.77 46.92 2.45
C ASP A 203 45.75 48.46 2.29
N PRO A 204 45.05 49.26 3.15
CA PRO A 204 45.67 49.66 4.41
C PRO A 204 44.73 49.81 5.63
N ARG A 205 45.17 49.22 6.74
CA ARG A 205 45.17 49.75 8.12
C ARG A 205 44.70 51.22 8.30
N HIS A 206 43.76 51.43 9.23
CA HIS A 206 43.65 52.66 10.04
C HIS A 206 43.49 52.29 11.53
N PRO A 207 44.24 52.96 12.43
CA PRO A 207 43.80 54.24 13.00
C PRO A 207 44.81 55.37 12.65
N HIS A 208 44.45 56.66 12.65
CA HIS A 208 43.32 57.36 13.29
C HIS A 208 42.38 58.05 12.30
#